data_AF-A0A291RBK6-F1
#
_entry.id   AF-A0A291RBK6-F1
#
_cell.length_a   1.000
_cell.length_b   1.000
_cell.length_c   1.000
_cell.angle_alpha   90.00
_cell.angle_beta   90.00
_cell.angle_gamma   90.00
#
_symmetry.space_group_name_H-M   'P 1'
#
loop_
_entity.id
_entity.type
_entity.pdbx_description
1 polymer ?
#
loop_
_entity_poly.entity_id
_entity_poly.type
_entity_poly.pdbx_seq_one_letter_code
_entity_poly.pdbx_strand_id
1 'polypeptide(L)'
;RQIKARRIAPRPVAGPLRPQVRCPTIRYHTKVRAGRGFTLEELKAAGIHKKTARTIGISVDSRRRNRSSESLQANVQRLKEYRSKLILFPRKASAPKKGDS
;
A
#
# COMPACT_ATOMS: atom_id res chain seq x y z
N ARG A 1 17.52 -14.01 0.53
CA ARG A 1 16.14 -13.78 1.05
C ARG A 1 16.04 -13.92 2.58
N GLN A 2 16.64 -14.97 3.17
CA GLN A 2 16.60 -15.24 4.62
C GLN A 2 17.27 -14.15 5.48
N ILE A 3 18.46 -13.66 5.09
CA ILE A 3 19.15 -12.57 5.81
C ILE A 3 18.26 -11.32 5.92
N LYS A 4 17.61 -10.93 4.81
CA LYS A 4 16.66 -9.80 4.79
C LYS A 4 15.49 -10.03 5.74
N ALA A 5 14.95 -11.25 5.78
CA ALA A 5 13.82 -11.62 6.64
C ALA A 5 14.15 -11.43 8.12
N ARG A 6 15.30 -11.96 8.56
CA ARG A 6 15.78 -11.81 9.94
C ARG A 6 15.96 -10.34 10.32
N ARG A 7 16.51 -9.52 9.42
CA ARG A 7 16.78 -8.10 9.68
C ARG A 7 15.51 -7.24 9.85
N ILE A 8 14.43 -7.55 9.12
CA ILE A 8 13.23 -6.71 9.08
C ILE A 8 12.07 -7.27 9.91
N ALA A 9 12.25 -8.42 10.56
CA ALA A 9 11.25 -9.03 11.40
C ALA A 9 10.68 -7.98 12.37
N PRO A 10 9.35 -7.84 12.50
CA PRO A 10 8.30 -8.77 12.04
C PRO A 10 7.74 -8.51 10.62
N ARG A 11 8.31 -7.57 9.84
CA ARG A 11 7.72 -7.13 8.56
C ARG A 11 7.87 -8.19 7.45
N PRO A 12 6.90 -8.30 6.52
CA PRO A 12 7.01 -9.20 5.36
C PRO A 12 8.17 -8.87 4.40
N VAL A 13 8.84 -9.91 3.89
CA VAL A 13 10.02 -9.79 3.02
C VAL A 13 9.70 -9.27 1.61
N ALA A 14 8.47 -9.53 1.16
CA ALA A 14 7.94 -9.14 -0.15
C ALA A 14 7.94 -7.61 -0.36
N GLY A 15 8.04 -6.82 0.72
CA GLY A 15 8.11 -5.38 0.67
C GLY A 15 6.74 -4.71 0.78
N PRO A 16 6.64 -3.42 0.40
CA PRO A 16 5.44 -2.64 0.61
C PRO A 16 4.29 -3.03 -0.34
N LEU A 17 3.05 -2.77 0.08
CA LEU A 17 1.87 -2.95 -0.73
C LEU A 17 1.96 -2.12 -2.02
N ARG A 18 1.59 -2.75 -3.13
CA ARG A 18 1.53 -2.14 -4.48
C ARG A 18 0.09 -2.14 -5.00
N PRO A 19 -0.29 -1.13 -5.79
CA PRO A 19 -1.64 -1.02 -6.36
C PRO A 19 -1.82 -2.00 -7.52
N GLN A 20 -3.09 -2.23 -7.84
CA GLN A 20 -3.51 -2.93 -9.03
C GLN A 20 -3.53 -1.96 -10.23
N VAL A 21 -2.81 -2.30 -11.30
CA VAL A 21 -2.68 -1.43 -12.49
C VAL A 21 -2.84 -2.26 -13.76
N ARG A 22 -3.60 -1.76 -14.74
CA ARG A 22 -3.70 -2.36 -16.08
C ARG A 22 -2.47 -2.02 -16.93
N CYS A 23 -2.08 -2.93 -17.81
CA CYS A 23 -0.99 -2.65 -18.76
C CYS A 23 -1.45 -1.65 -19.85
N PRO A 24 -0.52 -0.84 -20.41
CA PRO A 24 -0.91 0.30 -21.25
C PRO A 24 -1.22 -0.03 -22.72
N THR A 25 -0.75 -1.15 -23.27
CA THR A 25 -0.87 -1.46 -24.71
C THR A 25 -2.11 -2.30 -25.02
N ILE A 26 -2.61 -2.21 -26.26
CA ILE A 26 -3.79 -2.97 -26.73
C ILE A 26 -3.58 -4.49 -26.54
N ARG A 27 -2.37 -4.99 -26.77
CA ARG A 27 -2.06 -6.41 -26.56
C ARG A 27 -2.22 -6.90 -25.11
N TYR A 28 -2.07 -6.02 -24.12
CA TYR A 28 -1.97 -6.41 -22.71
C TYR A 28 -2.94 -5.68 -21.77
N HIS A 29 -3.81 -4.77 -22.23
CA HIS A 29 -4.71 -4.01 -21.34
C HIS A 29 -5.71 -4.88 -20.56
N THR A 30 -5.95 -6.10 -21.02
CA THR A 30 -6.73 -7.12 -20.30
C THR A 30 -6.01 -7.65 -19.07
N LYS A 31 -4.66 -7.62 -19.07
CA LYS A 31 -3.83 -8.06 -17.96
C LYS A 31 -3.67 -6.99 -16.90
N VAL A 32 -3.66 -7.46 -15.67
CA VAL A 32 -3.46 -6.66 -14.46
C VAL A 32 -2.10 -7.00 -13.87
N ARG A 33 -1.38 -5.99 -13.37
CA ARG A 33 -0.07 -6.13 -12.74
C ARG A 33 0.03 -5.29 -11.47
N ALA A 34 1.04 -5.61 -10.65
CA ALA A 34 1.42 -4.76 -9.54
C ALA A 34 2.11 -3.48 -10.07
N GLY A 35 1.54 -2.32 -9.73
CA GLY A 35 2.11 -1.01 -10.07
C GLY A 35 3.30 -0.63 -9.18
N ARG A 36 3.83 0.58 -9.40
CA ARG A 36 4.93 1.13 -8.58
C ARG A 36 4.45 1.55 -7.19
N GLY A 37 3.31 2.26 -7.11
CA GLY A 37 2.76 2.80 -5.87
C GLY A 37 1.38 3.45 -6.07
N PHE A 38 0.65 3.62 -4.97
CA PHE A 38 -0.66 4.23 -4.94
C PHE A 38 -0.58 5.72 -5.27
N THR A 39 -1.62 6.26 -5.92
CA THR A 39 -1.73 7.68 -6.21
C THR A 39 -2.09 8.47 -4.95
N LEU A 40 -1.88 9.78 -4.98
CA LEU A 40 -2.30 10.65 -3.88
C LEU A 40 -3.82 10.69 -3.71
N GLU A 41 -4.57 10.56 -4.81
CA GLU A 41 -6.03 10.51 -4.81
C GLU A 41 -6.55 9.24 -4.13
N GLU A 42 -5.98 8.07 -4.45
CA GLU A 42 -6.33 6.79 -3.81
C GLU A 42 -6.09 6.85 -2.30
N LEU A 43 -4.93 7.39 -1.89
CA LEU A 43 -4.58 7.52 -0.48
C LEU A 43 -5.51 8.49 0.26
N LYS A 44 -5.87 9.62 -0.38
CA LYS A 44 -6.82 10.59 0.18
C LYS A 44 -8.19 9.95 0.38
N ALA A 45 -8.69 9.23 -0.63
CA ALA A 45 -9.97 8.52 -0.56
C ALA A 45 -9.98 7.39 0.48
N ALA A 46 -8.83 6.77 0.75
CA ALA A 46 -8.68 5.77 1.82
C ALA A 46 -8.42 6.37 3.22
N GLY A 47 -8.31 7.70 3.35
CA GLY A 47 -8.02 8.36 4.63
C GLY A 47 -6.60 8.09 5.15
N ILE A 48 -5.63 7.93 4.23
CA ILE A 48 -4.23 7.66 4.56
C ILE A 48 -3.36 8.83 4.09
N HIS A 49 -2.61 9.43 5.01
CA HIS A 49 -1.68 10.50 4.65
C HIS A 49 -0.42 9.95 3.94
N LYS A 50 0.05 10.65 2.90
CA LYS A 50 1.17 10.21 2.03
C LYS A 50 2.48 9.89 2.77
N LYS A 51 2.80 10.65 3.84
CA LYS A 51 4.00 10.39 4.64
C LYS A 51 3.84 9.15 5.52
N THR A 52 2.66 8.98 6.11
CA THR A 52 2.31 7.83 6.96
C THR A 52 2.22 6.54 6.16
N ALA A 53 1.75 6.60 4.91
CA ALA A 53 1.67 5.46 4.01
C ALA A 53 3.04 4.75 3.87
N ARG A 54 4.12 5.50 3.67
CA ARG A 54 5.47 4.94 3.50
C ARG A 54 5.99 4.25 4.77
N THR A 55 5.65 4.76 5.95
CA THR A 55 6.06 4.14 7.23
C THR A 55 5.33 2.84 7.53
N ILE A 56 4.06 2.72 7.15
CA ILE A 56 3.25 1.50 7.35
C ILE A 56 3.41 0.46 6.22
N GLY A 57 4.35 0.68 5.29
CA GLY A 57 4.63 -0.26 4.22
C GLY A 57 3.69 -0.16 3.02
N ILE A 58 3.17 1.03 2.71
CA ILE A 58 2.40 1.28 1.48
C ILE A 58 3.29 2.09 0.52
N SER A 59 3.43 1.60 -0.71
CA SER A 59 4.21 2.30 -1.75
C SER A 59 3.41 3.46 -2.33
N VAL A 60 4.04 4.61 -2.54
CA VAL A 60 3.41 5.83 -3.06
C VAL A 60 4.06 6.25 -4.37
N ASP A 61 3.27 6.57 -5.38
CA ASP A 61 3.73 7.11 -6.66
C ASP A 61 2.93 8.37 -7.02
N SER A 62 3.48 9.54 -6.69
CA SER A 62 2.83 10.83 -6.94
C SER A 62 2.72 11.20 -8.43
N ARG A 63 3.40 10.47 -9.32
CA ARG A 63 3.42 10.74 -10.76
C ARG A 63 2.26 10.09 -11.52
N ARG A 64 1.67 9.01 -10.98
CA ARG A 64 0.57 8.31 -11.63
C ARG A 64 -0.72 9.10 -11.44
N ARG A 65 -1.48 9.24 -12.52
CA ARG A 65 -2.81 9.87 -12.53
C ARG A 65 -3.88 8.80 -12.76
N ASN A 66 -5.03 8.95 -12.11
CA ASN A 66 -6.17 8.08 -12.35
C ASN A 66 -7.07 8.71 -13.42
N ARG A 67 -7.51 7.88 -14.36
CA ARG A 67 -8.43 8.29 -15.44
C ARG A 67 -9.80 7.63 -15.35
N SER A 68 -9.88 6.47 -14.68
CA SER A 68 -11.12 5.71 -14.49
C SER A 68 -11.50 5.63 -13.01
N SER A 69 -12.79 5.80 -12.74
CA SER A 69 -13.39 5.65 -11.41
C SER A 69 -13.27 4.23 -10.87
N GLU A 70 -13.43 3.22 -11.73
CA GLU A 70 -13.31 1.81 -11.36
C GLU A 70 -11.94 1.47 -10.77
N SER A 71 -10.87 1.95 -11.41
CA SER A 71 -9.50 1.67 -10.93
C SER A 71 -9.19 2.37 -9.61
N LEU A 72 -9.73 3.58 -9.43
CA LEU A 72 -9.65 4.31 -8.17
C LEU A 72 -10.35 3.51 -7.06
N GLN A 73 -11.59 3.07 -7.30
CA GLN A 73 -12.37 2.32 -6.31
C GLN A 73 -11.72 0.99 -5.93
N ALA A 74 -11.24 0.21 -6.91
CA ALA A 74 -10.56 -1.05 -6.65
C ALA A 74 -9.30 -0.87 -5.79
N ASN A 75 -8.49 0.16 -6.07
CA ASN A 75 -7.29 0.45 -5.29
C ASN A 75 -7.59 1.02 -3.90
N VAL A 76 -8.64 1.84 -3.77
CA VAL A 76 -9.11 2.33 -2.45
C VAL A 76 -9.59 1.16 -1.59
N GLN A 77 -10.34 0.23 -2.17
CA GLN A 77 -10.79 -0.97 -1.48
C GLN A 77 -9.59 -1.82 -1.03
N ARG A 78 -8.60 -2.02 -1.91
CA ARG A 78 -7.35 -2.71 -1.59
C ARG A 78 -6.59 -2.06 -0.42
N LEU A 79 -6.58 -0.72 -0.33
CA LEU A 79 -5.96 0.00 0.78
C LEU A 79 -6.71 -0.23 2.10
N LYS A 80 -8.06 -0.23 2.07
CA LYS A 80 -8.90 -0.49 3.25
C LYS A 80 -8.69 -1.92 3.75
N GLU A 81 -8.67 -2.90 2.85
CA GLU A 81 -8.40 -4.30 3.18
C GLU A 81 -7.00 -4.53 3.74
N TYR A 82 -5.99 -3.84 3.19
CA TYR A 82 -4.64 -3.91 3.76
C TYR A 82 -4.60 -3.31 5.17
N ARG A 83 -5.29 -2.18 5.38
CA ARG A 83 -5.34 -1.51 6.69
C ARG A 83 -6.02 -2.36 7.75
N SER A 84 -7.08 -3.10 7.41
CA SER A 84 -7.74 -4.01 8.37
C SER A 84 -6.86 -5.21 8.73
N LYS A 85 -6.00 -5.65 7.83
CA LYS A 85 -5.05 -6.77 8.05
C LYS A 85 -3.71 -6.33 8.66
N LEU A 86 -3.46 -5.03 8.78
CA LEU A 86 -2.18 -4.50 9.25
C LEU A 86 -2.13 -4.50 10.78
N ILE A 87 -1.16 -5.21 11.34
CA ILE A 87 -0.80 -5.14 12.76
C ILE A 87 0.29 -4.09 12.94
N LEU A 88 0.01 -3.04 13.72
CA LEU A 88 0.95 -1.95 13.99
C LEU A 88 1.48 -2.05 15.41
N PHE A 89 2.75 -2.39 15.56
CA PHE A 89 3.36 -2.47 16.89
C PHE A 89 3.60 -1.08 17.50
N PRO A 90 3.41 -0.93 18.83
CA PRO A 90 3.72 0.30 19.52
C PRO A 90 5.21 0.59 19.48
N ARG A 91 5.56 1.88 19.35
CA ARG A 91 6.97 2.31 19.36
C ARG A 91 7.63 2.12 20.73
N LYS A 92 6.84 2.19 21.81
CA LYS A 92 7.25 1.90 23.19
C LYS A 92 6.30 0.84 23.74
N ALA A 93 6.82 -0.33 24.07
CA ALA A 93 6.01 -1.46 24.55
C ALA A 93 5.26 -1.15 25.86
N SER A 94 5.84 -0.32 26.72
CA SER A 94 5.24 0.09 28.00
C SER A 94 4.15 1.15 27.89
N ALA A 95 4.02 1.82 26.73
CA ALA A 95 3.09 2.93 26.54
C ALA A 95 2.48 2.87 25.13
N PRO A 96 1.56 1.92 24.86
CA PRO A 96 0.89 1.81 23.58
C PRO A 96 0.00 3.03 23.32
N LYS A 97 -0.02 3.49 22.05
CA LYS A 97 -0.85 4.61 21.63
C LYS A 97 -2.08 4.13 20.86
N LYS A 98 -3.05 5.04 20.69
CA LYS A 98 -4.25 4.77 19.90
C LYS A 98 -3.87 4.34 18.47
N GLY A 99 -4.30 3.15 18.09
CA GLY A 99 -4.04 2.57 16.76
C GLY A 99 -2.82 1.66 16.70
N ASP A 100 -2.09 1.50 17.81
CA ASP A 100 -1.20 0.37 17.99
C ASP A 100 -2.04 -0.89 18.33
N SER A 101 -1.53 -2.06 17.93
CA SER A 101 -2.04 -3.38 18.32
C SER A 101 -1.28 -3.92 19.52
#